data_AF-A0AAE7CD14-F1
#
_entry.id   AF-A0AAE7CD14-F1
#
_cell.length_a   1.000
_cell.length_b   1.000
_cell.length_c   1.000
_cell.angle_alpha   90.00
_cell.angle_beta   90.00
_cell.angle_gamma   90.00
#
_symmetry.space_group_name_H-M   'P 1'
#
loop_
_entity.id
_entity.type
_entity.pdbx_description
1 polymer ?
#
loop_
_entity_poly.entity_id
_entity_poly.type
_entity_poly.pdbx_seq_one_letter_code
_entity_poly.pdbx_strand_id
1 'polypeptide(L)'
;MHQSRHARTSSSSSSSRRSRSGSLAVASLAVAAIATGGLGAALLAPASAFAATATVGLGTAASYSVLAGQGVTNTGPTTLAADLGTSPSAAISGFPPGVVSGATHAADAAAGQAQADLTTAYDDAAGRPTTAAVPADLVGSTLTPGVYTAAGPLGLTGTVTLDAQGDPAAVFVIQAPSSLTTGSGSRVSLVNGAQACNVFWQVSSSATIGTGSGFAGTILALTSVSVGTGATVDGRALARNGAVTLDDDAFIASTCGTTTSPVGSGTTPVVTPTPAPSASPAPSPTPPAGSTPAPSPTPPAGSTPSPTPTADVPGGTTPPGSTPPGDVPPAHPRLPRTGGDGARLVIELALGAAALAAGVVAVIAVRTRRRRR
;
A
#
# COMPACT_ATOMS: atom_id res chain seq x y z
N MET A 1 -13.06 72.99 -72.81
CA MET A 1 -13.14 71.96 -73.86
C MET A 1 -11.73 71.55 -74.22
N HIS A 2 -11.48 70.23 -74.22
CA HIS A 2 -10.28 69.56 -74.72
C HIS A 2 -8.96 69.82 -73.98
N GLN A 3 -8.12 68.83 -73.68
CA GLN A 3 -8.18 67.36 -73.64
C GLN A 3 -6.83 67.01 -72.99
N SER A 4 -6.79 66.16 -71.95
CA SER A 4 -6.35 64.76 -72.08
C SER A 4 -4.93 64.62 -72.66
N ARG A 5 -3.97 63.90 -72.08
CA ARG A 5 -4.03 62.65 -71.33
C ARG A 5 -2.59 62.15 -71.13
N HIS A 6 -2.40 61.33 -70.08
CA HIS A 6 -1.55 60.11 -70.04
C HIS A 6 -0.04 60.23 -70.32
N ALA A 7 0.85 59.37 -69.88
CA ALA A 7 0.96 58.37 -68.81
C ALA A 7 2.38 57.77 -68.98
N ARG A 8 2.85 57.08 -67.94
CA ARG A 8 3.81 55.95 -67.98
C ARG A 8 5.32 56.25 -68.07
N THR A 9 5.96 56.02 -66.92
CA THR A 9 7.00 55.00 -66.62
C THR A 9 8.20 54.83 -67.55
N SER A 10 9.40 54.81 -66.94
CA SER A 10 10.64 54.10 -67.33
C SER A 10 11.83 55.05 -67.14
N SER A 11 13.06 54.68 -66.78
CA SER A 11 13.67 53.58 -66.05
C SER A 11 15.17 53.93 -65.97
N SER A 12 15.83 53.39 -64.95
CA SER A 12 17.22 52.91 -65.01
C SER A 12 18.43 53.86 -65.09
N SER A 13 19.53 53.29 -64.60
CA SER A 13 20.94 53.59 -64.81
C SER A 13 21.50 54.74 -63.96
N SER A 14 22.18 54.46 -62.85
CA SER A 14 23.48 53.79 -62.63
C SER A 14 24.68 54.65 -62.99
N SER A 15 25.72 54.46 -62.18
CA SER A 15 27.10 54.95 -62.31
C SER A 15 27.34 56.29 -61.61
N SER A 16 28.48 56.55 -60.96
CA SER A 16 29.57 55.73 -60.44
C SER A 16 30.55 56.73 -59.79
N ARG A 17 31.45 56.21 -58.93
CA ARG A 17 32.74 56.84 -58.54
C ARG A 17 32.62 58.05 -57.59
N ARG A 18 33.53 58.30 -56.65
CA ARG A 18 34.91 57.83 -56.45
C ARG A 18 35.30 58.07 -55.00
N SER A 19 36.11 57.16 -54.49
CA SER A 19 36.91 57.22 -53.26
C SER A 19 37.71 58.52 -53.10
N ARG A 20 37.84 59.00 -51.86
CA ARG A 20 39.09 59.58 -51.34
C ARG A 20 39.17 59.48 -49.82
N SER A 21 40.24 58.84 -49.38
CA SER A 21 40.67 58.56 -48.02
C SER A 21 41.21 59.81 -47.31
N GLY A 22 41.14 59.81 -45.97
CA GLY A 22 41.82 60.79 -45.13
C GLY A 22 41.70 60.43 -43.65
N SER A 23 42.66 59.65 -43.14
CA SER A 23 42.79 59.31 -41.73
C SER A 23 43.55 60.41 -40.99
N LEU A 24 43.03 60.92 -39.87
CA LEU A 24 43.85 61.45 -38.76
C LEU A 24 43.12 61.19 -37.44
N ALA A 25 43.74 60.38 -36.60
CA ALA A 25 43.34 60.12 -35.23
C ALA A 25 43.86 61.23 -34.31
N VAL A 26 43.02 61.73 -33.41
CA VAL A 26 43.47 62.37 -32.16
C VAL A 26 42.54 61.89 -31.05
N ALA A 27 43.15 61.28 -30.03
CA ALA A 27 42.51 60.76 -28.84
C ALA A 27 42.23 61.88 -27.82
N SER A 28 41.03 61.89 -27.23
CA SER A 28 40.72 62.63 -25.99
C SER A 28 39.76 61.80 -25.13
N LEU A 29 40.19 61.56 -23.89
CA LEU A 29 39.54 60.79 -22.83
C LEU A 29 38.32 61.50 -22.20
N ALA A 30 37.45 60.68 -21.59
CA ALA A 30 36.37 61.00 -20.61
C ALA A 30 35.12 61.67 -21.20
N VAL A 31 33.90 61.13 -21.02
CA VAL A 31 33.22 60.89 -19.73
C VAL A 31 32.42 59.58 -19.76
N ALA A 32 32.59 58.77 -18.72
CA ALA A 32 31.92 57.50 -18.51
C ALA A 32 30.41 57.68 -18.28
N ALA A 33 29.62 56.84 -18.95
CA ALA A 33 28.18 56.78 -18.84
C ALA A 33 27.73 56.25 -17.47
N ILE A 34 26.72 56.90 -16.91
CA ILE A 34 25.96 56.47 -15.75
C ILE A 34 25.16 55.22 -16.13
N ALA A 35 25.45 54.08 -15.51
CA ALA A 35 24.54 52.95 -15.47
C ALA A 35 24.45 52.47 -14.01
N THR A 36 23.27 52.71 -13.45
CA THR A 36 22.81 52.40 -12.09
C THR A 36 23.18 50.99 -11.64
N GLY A 37 23.98 50.88 -10.58
CA GLY A 37 24.11 49.66 -9.79
C GLY A 37 22.80 49.40 -9.04
N GLY A 38 21.88 48.66 -9.65
CA GLY A 38 20.71 48.13 -8.96
C GLY A 38 21.16 47.13 -7.90
N LEU A 39 20.87 47.42 -6.63
CA LEU A 39 20.90 46.42 -5.57
C LEU A 39 20.04 45.24 -6.03
N GLY A 40 20.65 44.07 -6.19
CA GLY A 40 19.94 42.82 -6.38
C GLY A 40 19.07 42.56 -5.15
N ALA A 41 17.79 42.87 -5.25
CA ALA A 41 16.78 42.33 -4.36
C ALA A 41 16.75 40.82 -4.63
N ALA A 42 17.52 40.06 -3.85
CA ALA A 42 17.38 38.62 -3.79
C ALA A 42 15.92 38.32 -3.42
N LEU A 43 15.16 37.86 -4.40
CA LEU A 43 13.79 37.42 -4.24
C LEU A 43 13.83 36.21 -3.30
N LEU A 44 13.67 36.44 -1.99
CA LEU A 44 13.35 35.40 -1.03
C LEU A 44 11.95 34.88 -1.39
N ALA A 45 11.90 33.90 -2.29
CA ALA A 45 10.71 33.08 -2.42
C ALA A 45 10.45 32.46 -1.04
N PRO A 46 9.23 32.56 -0.49
CA PRO A 46 8.92 31.86 0.74
C PRO A 46 9.16 30.38 0.49
N ALA A 47 10.13 29.79 1.20
CA ALA A 47 10.27 28.34 1.25
C ALA A 47 8.97 27.83 1.88
N SER A 48 8.13 27.19 1.07
CA SER A 48 6.99 26.44 1.57
C SER A 48 7.53 25.36 2.50
N ALA A 49 7.42 25.57 3.82
CA ALA A 49 7.73 24.54 4.79
C ALA A 49 6.63 23.47 4.69
N PHE A 50 6.86 22.46 3.86
CA PHE A 50 6.06 21.24 3.91
C PHE A 50 6.40 20.52 5.22
N ALA A 51 5.40 20.31 6.06
CA ALA A 51 5.57 19.43 7.22
C ALA A 51 5.92 18.03 6.70
N ALA A 52 6.93 17.38 7.30
CA ALA A 52 7.30 16.02 6.95
C ALA A 52 6.08 15.09 7.12
N THR A 53 5.86 14.21 6.15
CA THR A 53 4.78 13.23 6.22
C THR A 53 5.13 12.21 7.31
N ALA A 54 4.31 12.11 8.35
CA ALA A 54 4.51 11.12 9.41
C ALA A 54 4.35 9.69 8.87
N THR A 55 4.95 8.68 9.50
CA THR A 55 4.75 7.27 9.12
C THR A 55 3.31 6.81 9.42
N VAL A 56 2.80 5.76 8.76
CA VAL A 56 1.53 5.11 9.13
C VAL A 56 1.81 4.10 10.25
N GLY A 57 1.10 4.22 11.37
CA GLY A 57 1.29 3.35 12.53
C GLY A 57 0.63 1.98 12.32
N LEU A 58 1.43 0.94 12.03
CA LEU A 58 0.93 -0.42 11.78
C LEU A 58 0.58 -1.20 13.05
N GLY A 59 0.97 -0.73 14.23
CA GLY A 59 0.79 -1.46 15.49
C GLY A 59 1.37 -2.88 15.42
N THR A 60 0.62 -3.87 15.90
CA THR A 60 0.99 -5.29 15.85
C THR A 60 0.99 -5.87 14.44
N ALA A 61 0.30 -5.26 13.46
CA ALA A 61 0.36 -5.70 12.07
C ALA A 61 1.76 -5.52 11.44
N ALA A 62 2.65 -4.75 12.08
CA ALA A 62 4.02 -4.53 11.62
C ALA A 62 4.87 -5.82 11.57
N SER A 63 4.57 -6.84 12.38
CA SER A 63 5.35 -8.09 12.41
C SER A 63 4.96 -9.10 11.33
N TYR A 64 3.92 -8.82 10.54
CA TYR A 64 3.41 -9.74 9.53
C TYR A 64 3.97 -9.44 8.15
N SER A 65 4.37 -10.47 7.41
CA SER A 65 4.53 -10.39 5.96
C SER A 65 3.16 -10.42 5.28
N VAL A 66 2.25 -11.25 5.81
CA VAL A 66 0.91 -11.46 5.26
C VAL A 66 -0.11 -11.51 6.40
N LEU A 67 -1.18 -10.72 6.28
CA LEU A 67 -2.31 -10.72 7.19
C LEU A 67 -3.62 -10.64 6.38
N ALA A 68 -4.57 -11.54 6.62
CA ALA A 68 -5.83 -11.62 5.87
C ALA A 68 -7.08 -11.70 6.75
N GLY A 69 -8.22 -11.23 6.22
CA GLY A 69 -9.52 -11.33 6.90
C GLY A 69 -10.20 -12.68 6.67
N GLN A 70 -10.11 -13.16 5.43
CA GLN A 70 -10.84 -14.33 4.93
C GLN A 70 -9.96 -15.53 4.57
N GLY A 71 -8.70 -15.51 5.00
CA GLY A 71 -7.76 -16.61 4.83
C GLY A 71 -6.64 -16.33 3.84
N VAL A 72 -5.65 -17.22 3.83
CA VAL A 72 -4.47 -17.15 2.98
C VAL A 72 -4.35 -18.45 2.19
N THR A 73 -4.16 -18.32 0.87
CA THR A 73 -3.93 -19.46 -0.02
C THR A 73 -2.62 -19.24 -0.75
N ASN A 74 -1.75 -20.25 -0.72
CA ASN A 74 -0.50 -20.25 -1.44
C ASN A 74 -0.41 -21.42 -2.44
N THR A 75 0.20 -21.15 -3.59
CA THR A 75 0.66 -22.15 -4.55
C THR A 75 2.19 -22.07 -4.67
N GLY A 76 2.87 -23.21 -4.72
CA GLY A 76 4.33 -23.24 -4.92
C GLY A 76 5.19 -22.76 -3.74
N PRO A 77 6.53 -22.82 -3.86
CA PRO A 77 7.50 -22.43 -2.83
C PRO A 77 7.57 -20.91 -2.50
N THR A 78 6.47 -20.33 -2.02
CA THR A 78 6.49 -18.97 -1.44
C THR A 78 7.32 -18.92 -0.16
N THR A 79 8.07 -17.83 0.05
CA THR A 79 8.81 -17.56 1.29
C THR A 79 8.33 -16.28 1.95
N LEU A 80 7.96 -16.38 3.24
CA LEU A 80 7.59 -15.25 4.07
C LEU A 80 8.70 -14.99 5.10
N ALA A 81 9.27 -13.78 5.10
CA ALA A 81 10.33 -13.40 6.03
C ALA A 81 9.84 -13.11 7.46
N ALA A 82 8.55 -12.87 7.65
CA ALA A 82 7.94 -12.54 8.94
C ALA A 82 6.66 -13.35 9.19
N ASP A 83 5.82 -12.91 10.12
CA ASP A 83 4.64 -13.67 10.54
C ASP A 83 3.59 -13.80 9.42
N LEU A 84 2.82 -14.88 9.49
CA LEU A 84 1.65 -15.14 8.66
C LEU A 84 0.40 -15.14 9.54
N GLY A 85 -0.62 -14.37 9.17
CA GLY A 85 -1.83 -14.25 9.99
C GLY A 85 -3.13 -14.28 9.20
N THR A 86 -4.18 -14.80 9.81
CA THR A 86 -5.56 -14.58 9.36
C THR A 86 -6.51 -14.49 10.54
N SER A 87 -7.49 -13.58 10.48
CA SER A 87 -8.56 -13.45 11.47
C SER A 87 -9.71 -12.62 10.88
N PRO A 88 -10.99 -12.97 11.11
CA PRO A 88 -11.49 -14.03 11.98
C PRO A 88 -11.45 -15.42 11.33
N SER A 89 -11.22 -15.53 10.02
CA SER A 89 -11.03 -16.83 9.37
C SER A 89 -9.74 -17.47 9.83
N ALA A 90 -9.74 -18.78 10.11
CA ALA A 90 -8.55 -19.55 10.41
C ALA A 90 -7.91 -20.20 9.16
N ALA A 91 -8.49 -19.97 7.97
CA ALA A 91 -8.10 -20.69 6.77
C ALA A 91 -6.71 -20.27 6.27
N ILE A 92 -5.75 -21.19 6.33
CA ILE A 92 -4.42 -21.07 5.73
C ILE A 92 -4.16 -22.36 4.95
N SER A 93 -3.76 -22.23 3.68
CA SER A 93 -3.41 -23.37 2.83
C SER A 93 -2.18 -23.09 1.98
N GLY A 94 -1.43 -24.14 1.61
CA GLY A 94 -0.22 -24.02 0.80
C GLY A 94 1.08 -23.78 1.57
N PHE A 95 1.07 -23.94 2.90
CA PHE A 95 2.27 -23.90 3.76
C PHE A 95 2.36 -25.22 4.55
N PRO A 96 3.04 -26.27 4.05
CA PRO A 96 3.93 -26.35 2.86
C PRO A 96 3.21 -26.42 1.48
N PRO A 97 3.92 -26.19 0.35
CA PRO A 97 5.38 -26.01 0.21
C PRO A 97 5.87 -24.60 0.54
N GLY A 98 4.98 -23.62 0.73
CA GLY A 98 5.37 -22.32 1.23
C GLY A 98 6.01 -22.41 2.62
N VAL A 99 6.91 -21.48 2.92
CA VAL A 99 7.65 -21.42 4.18
C VAL A 99 7.40 -20.07 4.87
N VAL A 100 7.10 -20.13 6.17
CA VAL A 100 6.98 -18.95 7.04
C VAL A 100 8.19 -18.93 7.97
N SER A 101 8.94 -17.83 7.96
CA SER A 101 10.11 -17.66 8.85
C SER A 101 9.71 -17.20 10.25
N GLY A 102 8.58 -16.48 10.35
CA GLY A 102 7.96 -16.09 11.61
C GLY A 102 6.95 -17.12 12.14
N ALA A 103 6.03 -16.65 12.98
CA ALA A 103 4.93 -17.46 13.50
C ALA A 103 3.72 -17.45 12.54
N THR A 104 2.92 -18.53 12.62
CA THR A 104 1.65 -18.63 11.90
C THR A 104 0.50 -18.47 12.90
N HIS A 105 -0.34 -17.47 12.68
CA HIS A 105 -1.45 -17.07 13.54
C HIS A 105 -2.79 -17.28 12.82
N ALA A 106 -3.48 -18.39 13.13
CA ALA A 106 -4.75 -18.76 12.50
C ALA A 106 -5.92 -18.49 13.45
N ALA A 107 -6.62 -17.37 13.25
CA ALA A 107 -7.76 -16.90 14.06
C ALA A 107 -7.50 -16.82 15.57
N ASP A 108 -6.25 -16.55 15.96
CA ASP A 108 -5.90 -16.35 17.38
C ASP A 108 -6.02 -14.88 17.80
N ALA A 109 -5.74 -14.63 19.09
CA ALA A 109 -5.80 -13.28 19.65
C ALA A 109 -4.78 -12.32 19.04
N ALA A 110 -3.61 -12.82 18.62
CA ALA A 110 -2.57 -11.99 18.02
C ALA A 110 -2.97 -11.54 16.61
N ALA A 111 -3.48 -12.45 15.76
CA ALA A 111 -4.03 -12.11 14.45
C ALA A 111 -5.27 -11.21 14.58
N GLY A 112 -6.11 -11.45 15.59
CA GLY A 112 -7.26 -10.58 15.89
C GLY A 112 -6.85 -9.14 16.23
N GLN A 113 -5.83 -8.96 17.07
CA GLN A 113 -5.31 -7.62 17.39
C GLN A 113 -4.64 -6.98 16.16
N ALA A 114 -3.88 -7.76 15.38
CA ALA A 114 -3.24 -7.26 14.17
C ALA A 114 -4.27 -6.78 13.13
N GLN A 115 -5.43 -7.43 13.00
CA GLN A 115 -6.52 -6.98 12.14
C GLN A 115 -7.17 -5.66 12.61
N ALA A 116 -7.28 -5.46 13.93
CA ALA A 116 -7.76 -4.20 14.49
C ALA A 116 -6.76 -3.06 14.24
N ASP A 117 -5.47 -3.34 14.41
CA ASP A 117 -4.40 -2.37 14.15
C ASP A 117 -4.27 -2.06 12.64
N LEU A 118 -4.44 -3.07 11.78
CA LEU A 118 -4.54 -2.90 10.32
C LEU A 118 -5.70 -1.98 9.94
N THR A 119 -6.86 -2.16 10.57
CA THR A 119 -8.01 -1.27 10.35
C THR A 119 -7.68 0.17 10.72
N THR A 120 -7.03 0.37 11.87
CA THR A 120 -6.60 1.71 12.32
C THR A 120 -5.59 2.32 11.35
N ALA A 121 -4.59 1.55 10.90
CA ALA A 121 -3.58 1.99 9.95
C ALA A 121 -4.18 2.35 8.58
N TYR A 122 -5.12 1.54 8.10
CA TYR A 122 -5.86 1.82 6.86
C TYR A 122 -6.65 3.12 6.99
N ASP A 123 -7.41 3.30 8.08
CA ASP A 123 -8.27 4.46 8.26
C ASP A 123 -7.44 5.75 8.46
N ASP A 124 -6.29 5.66 9.14
CA ASP A 124 -5.27 6.73 9.19
C ASP A 124 -4.82 7.08 7.77
N ALA A 125 -4.24 6.13 7.03
CA ALA A 125 -3.70 6.36 5.69
C ALA A 125 -4.75 6.94 4.72
N ALA A 126 -6.00 6.46 4.76
CA ALA A 126 -7.11 6.94 3.96
C ALA A 126 -7.57 8.37 4.36
N GLY A 127 -7.46 8.70 5.65
CA GLY A 127 -7.86 10.00 6.20
C GLY A 127 -6.83 11.13 6.00
N ARG A 128 -5.62 10.82 5.52
CA ARG A 128 -4.56 11.83 5.36
C ARG A 128 -4.87 12.81 4.24
N PRO A 129 -4.59 14.11 4.44
CA PRO A 129 -4.79 15.11 3.40
C PRO A 129 -3.83 14.89 2.24
N THR A 130 -4.37 14.95 1.02
CA THR A 130 -3.61 14.81 -0.23
C THR A 130 -2.59 15.94 -0.39
N THR A 131 -1.32 15.58 -0.62
CA THR A 131 -0.26 16.51 -1.05
C THR A 131 -0.37 16.80 -2.54
N ALA A 132 -0.59 15.76 -3.36
CA ALA A 132 -0.77 15.89 -4.80
C ALA A 132 -1.66 14.79 -5.37
N ALA A 133 -2.39 15.10 -6.45
CA ALA A 133 -3.07 14.08 -7.24
C ALA A 133 -2.08 13.39 -8.18
N VAL A 134 -2.29 12.11 -8.44
CA VAL A 134 -1.51 11.33 -9.41
C VAL A 134 -2.43 10.75 -10.50
N PRO A 135 -1.90 10.50 -11.70
CA PRO A 135 -2.64 9.81 -12.76
C PRO A 135 -3.10 8.42 -12.31
N ALA A 136 -4.02 7.84 -13.08
CA ALA A 136 -4.48 6.48 -12.88
C ALA A 136 -3.38 5.42 -13.17
N ASP A 137 -2.25 5.78 -13.77
CA ASP A 137 -1.09 4.90 -13.94
C ASP A 137 0.19 5.66 -13.60
N LEU A 138 1.03 5.09 -12.73
CA LEU A 138 2.28 5.70 -12.26
C LEU A 138 3.50 5.38 -13.11
N VAL A 139 3.35 4.63 -14.21
CA VAL A 139 4.47 4.28 -15.08
C VAL A 139 5.31 5.50 -15.48
N GLY A 140 6.62 5.42 -15.25
CA GLY A 140 7.59 6.49 -15.52
C GLY A 140 7.54 7.68 -14.56
N SER A 141 6.63 7.69 -13.59
CA SER A 141 6.53 8.77 -12.61
C SER A 141 7.63 8.65 -11.57
N THR A 142 8.12 9.80 -11.10
CA THR A 142 8.95 9.91 -9.90
C THR A 142 8.17 10.68 -8.85
N LEU A 143 7.92 10.04 -7.72
CA LEU A 143 7.23 10.62 -6.58
C LEU A 143 8.27 11.00 -5.52
N THR A 144 8.11 12.17 -4.95
CA THR A 144 8.87 12.66 -3.79
C THR A 144 8.12 12.32 -2.50
N PRO A 145 8.63 12.61 -1.29
CA PRO A 145 7.92 12.27 -0.07
C PRO A 145 6.58 13.02 0.02
N GLY A 146 5.50 12.34 0.41
CA GLY A 146 4.16 12.94 0.44
C GLY A 146 3.00 11.95 0.43
N VAL A 147 1.78 12.51 0.44
CA VAL A 147 0.51 11.79 0.31
C VAL A 147 -0.06 12.02 -1.09
N TYR A 148 -0.27 10.94 -1.84
CA TYR A 148 -0.72 10.97 -3.23
C TYR A 148 -2.09 10.31 -3.37
N THR A 149 -3.02 10.96 -4.05
CA THR A 149 -4.34 10.38 -4.33
C THR A 149 -4.48 10.14 -5.82
N ALA A 150 -4.71 8.89 -6.21
CA ALA A 150 -4.94 8.53 -7.61
C ALA A 150 -6.31 9.01 -8.10
N ALA A 151 -6.41 9.36 -9.37
CA ALA A 151 -7.66 9.81 -9.99
C ALA A 151 -8.73 8.70 -10.17
N GLY A 152 -8.38 7.44 -9.91
CA GLY A 152 -9.24 6.27 -10.12
C GLY A 152 -8.55 4.97 -9.71
N PRO A 153 -8.87 3.82 -10.33
CA PRO A 153 -8.06 2.62 -10.22
C PRO A 153 -6.60 2.93 -10.54
N LEU A 154 -5.69 2.48 -9.69
CA LEU A 154 -4.27 2.75 -9.79
C LEU A 154 -3.56 1.60 -10.52
N GLY A 155 -2.93 1.93 -11.63
CA GLY A 155 -2.06 1.07 -12.41
C GLY A 155 -0.59 1.35 -12.10
N LEU A 156 0.22 0.29 -12.08
CA LEU A 156 1.66 0.37 -12.23
C LEU A 156 2.02 -0.57 -13.38
N THR A 157 1.98 -0.08 -14.62
CA THR A 157 2.26 -0.92 -15.82
C THR A 157 3.74 -0.97 -16.21
N GLY A 158 4.61 -0.47 -15.34
CA GLY A 158 6.05 -0.47 -15.51
C GLY A 158 6.76 -0.03 -14.24
N THR A 159 7.77 0.82 -14.36
CA THR A 159 8.51 1.32 -13.20
C THR A 159 7.91 2.62 -12.68
N VAL A 160 7.65 2.70 -11.38
CA VAL A 160 7.49 3.95 -10.64
C VAL A 160 8.70 4.15 -9.73
N THR A 161 9.19 5.38 -9.62
CA THR A 161 10.32 5.72 -8.75
C THR A 161 9.84 6.48 -7.53
N LEU A 162 10.25 6.06 -6.34
CA LEU A 162 10.07 6.79 -5.09
C LEU A 162 11.42 7.36 -4.68
N ASP A 163 11.52 8.69 -4.72
CA ASP A 163 12.74 9.44 -4.47
C ASP A 163 12.66 10.12 -3.12
N ALA A 164 13.46 9.65 -2.18
CA ALA A 164 13.54 10.21 -0.82
C ALA A 164 14.31 11.55 -0.75
N GLN A 165 14.93 11.99 -1.87
CA GLN A 165 15.68 13.23 -1.96
C GLN A 165 16.81 13.34 -0.90
N GLY A 166 17.39 12.20 -0.52
CA GLY A 166 18.44 12.09 0.48
C GLY A 166 17.95 11.92 1.93
N ASP A 167 16.63 11.91 2.17
CA ASP A 167 16.05 11.70 3.50
C ASP A 167 15.55 10.26 3.69
N PRO A 168 16.28 9.38 4.38
CA PRO A 168 15.83 8.01 4.61
C PRO A 168 14.59 7.88 5.50
N ALA A 169 14.20 8.93 6.22
CA ALA A 169 12.94 8.98 6.96
C ALA A 169 11.75 9.42 6.09
N ALA A 170 11.97 9.68 4.80
CA ALA A 170 10.93 10.04 3.84
C ALA A 170 9.79 9.02 3.80
N VAL A 171 8.56 9.52 3.89
CA VAL A 171 7.34 8.72 3.84
C VAL A 171 6.56 8.97 2.56
N PHE A 172 6.05 7.87 1.99
CA PHE A 172 5.20 7.88 0.82
C PHE A 172 3.88 7.20 1.20
N VAL A 173 2.76 7.91 1.06
CA VAL A 173 1.42 7.33 1.22
C VAL A 173 0.69 7.47 -0.11
N ILE A 174 0.36 6.37 -0.76
CA ILE A 174 -0.37 6.35 -2.02
C ILE A 174 -1.78 5.82 -1.74
N GLN A 175 -2.77 6.68 -1.94
CA GLN A 175 -4.19 6.40 -1.79
C GLN A 175 -4.79 6.05 -3.16
N ALA A 176 -5.16 4.79 -3.33
CA ALA A 176 -5.92 4.29 -4.46
C ALA A 176 -7.41 4.24 -4.07
N PRO A 177 -8.26 5.15 -4.58
CA PRO A 177 -9.68 5.17 -4.24
C PRO A 177 -10.47 3.97 -4.79
N SER A 178 -9.83 3.12 -5.58
CA SER A 178 -10.37 1.86 -6.11
C SER A 178 -9.29 0.77 -6.00
N SER A 179 -9.07 -0.01 -7.05
CA SER A 179 -8.07 -1.09 -7.07
C SER A 179 -6.65 -0.57 -7.29
N LEU A 180 -5.67 -1.38 -6.93
CA LEU A 180 -4.27 -1.27 -7.33
C LEU A 180 -3.93 -2.47 -8.21
N THR A 181 -3.36 -2.27 -9.40
CA THR A 181 -2.94 -3.35 -10.28
C THR A 181 -1.56 -3.07 -10.85
N THR A 182 -0.60 -3.98 -10.65
CA THR A 182 0.69 -3.91 -11.34
C THR A 182 0.69 -4.81 -12.58
N GLY A 183 1.31 -4.36 -13.66
CA GLY A 183 1.59 -5.21 -14.82
C GLY A 183 2.69 -6.22 -14.52
N SER A 184 2.82 -7.27 -15.33
CA SER A 184 3.91 -8.23 -15.21
C SER A 184 5.28 -7.55 -15.28
N GLY A 185 6.20 -7.91 -14.39
CA GLY A 185 7.57 -7.36 -14.34
C GLY A 185 7.66 -5.88 -13.93
N SER A 186 6.58 -5.30 -13.41
CA SER A 186 6.56 -3.91 -12.94
C SER A 186 7.43 -3.73 -11.70
N ARG A 187 7.88 -2.50 -11.45
CA ARG A 187 8.84 -2.21 -10.37
C ARG A 187 8.45 -0.96 -9.58
N VAL A 188 8.56 -1.05 -8.26
CA VAL A 188 8.63 0.11 -7.38
C VAL A 188 10.11 0.33 -7.06
N SER A 189 10.72 1.32 -7.68
CA SER A 189 12.13 1.64 -7.53
C SER A 189 12.34 2.64 -6.40
N LEU A 190 13.05 2.24 -5.35
CA LEU A 190 13.42 3.13 -4.24
C LEU A 190 14.78 3.75 -4.51
N VAL A 191 14.88 5.08 -4.50
CA VAL A 191 16.13 5.80 -4.78
C VAL A 191 16.43 6.85 -3.72
N ASN A 192 17.69 7.30 -3.68
CA ASN A 192 18.18 8.40 -2.83
C ASN A 192 17.78 8.26 -1.36
N GLY A 193 17.81 7.03 -0.83
CA GLY A 193 17.54 6.74 0.57
C GLY A 193 16.12 6.26 0.87
N ALA A 194 15.22 6.17 -0.12
CA ALA A 194 13.86 5.69 0.11
C ALA A 194 13.87 4.26 0.66
N GLN A 195 13.02 3.97 1.64
CA GLN A 195 12.96 2.69 2.33
C GLN A 195 11.54 2.12 2.23
N ALA A 196 11.41 0.83 1.90
CA ALA A 196 10.11 0.18 1.69
C ALA A 196 9.20 0.25 2.93
N CYS A 197 9.78 0.17 4.12
CA CYS A 197 9.08 0.29 5.39
C CYS A 197 8.38 1.66 5.60
N ASN A 198 8.76 2.70 4.85
CA ASN A 198 8.13 4.02 4.86
C ASN A 198 7.19 4.26 3.65
N VAL A 199 6.88 3.21 2.88
CA VAL A 199 5.97 3.26 1.73
C VAL A 199 4.67 2.54 2.08
N PHE A 200 3.54 3.23 1.92
CA PHE A 200 2.21 2.72 2.27
C PHE A 200 1.26 2.87 1.08
N TRP A 201 0.61 1.78 0.72
CA TRP A 201 -0.38 1.72 -0.36
C TRP A 201 -1.75 1.47 0.25
N GLN A 202 -2.55 2.51 0.42
CA GLN A 202 -3.93 2.39 0.87
C GLN A 202 -4.82 2.11 -0.34
N VAL A 203 -5.53 0.99 -0.34
CA VAL A 203 -6.31 0.51 -1.49
C VAL A 203 -7.75 0.26 -1.07
N SER A 204 -8.68 1.07 -1.60
CA SER A 204 -10.08 1.04 -1.19
C SER A 204 -10.88 -0.14 -1.72
N SER A 205 -10.30 -0.95 -2.60
CA SER A 205 -10.80 -2.29 -2.94
C SER A 205 -9.69 -3.33 -2.78
N SER A 206 -9.29 -3.98 -3.88
CA SER A 206 -8.29 -5.04 -3.90
C SER A 206 -7.02 -4.59 -4.61
N ALA A 207 -5.90 -5.20 -4.21
CA ALA A 207 -4.62 -5.06 -4.88
C ALA A 207 -4.26 -6.33 -5.64
N THR A 208 -3.74 -6.19 -6.85
CA THR A 208 -3.19 -7.27 -7.67
C THR A 208 -1.77 -6.92 -8.06
N ILE A 209 -0.81 -7.69 -7.58
CA ILE A 209 0.60 -7.59 -7.96
C ILE A 209 0.84 -8.57 -9.10
N GLY A 210 1.18 -8.06 -10.28
CA GLY A 210 1.43 -8.87 -11.47
C GLY A 210 2.66 -9.76 -11.35
N THR A 211 2.69 -10.82 -12.16
CA THR A 211 3.75 -11.84 -12.17
C THR A 211 5.16 -11.23 -12.29
N GLY A 212 6.10 -11.75 -11.50
CA GLY A 212 7.50 -11.31 -11.52
C GLY A 212 7.74 -9.84 -11.18
N SER A 213 6.77 -9.15 -10.56
CA SER A 213 6.94 -7.74 -10.16
C SER A 213 7.90 -7.63 -8.97
N GLY A 214 8.68 -6.54 -8.94
CA GLY A 214 9.41 -6.11 -7.75
C GLY A 214 8.65 -5.00 -7.04
N PHE A 215 7.90 -5.34 -6.00
CA PHE A 215 7.05 -4.41 -5.27
C PHE A 215 7.70 -3.99 -3.94
N ALA A 216 7.52 -2.72 -3.57
CA ALA A 216 8.04 -2.18 -2.32
C ALA A 216 6.95 -1.44 -1.55
N GLY A 217 6.82 -1.73 -0.26
CA GLY A 217 5.89 -1.07 0.65
C GLY A 217 4.84 -1.97 1.28
N THR A 218 4.09 -1.39 2.22
CA THR A 218 2.99 -2.05 2.91
C THR A 218 1.68 -1.80 2.17
N ILE A 219 1.05 -2.88 1.68
CA ILE A 219 -0.27 -2.84 1.06
C ILE A 219 -1.33 -2.93 2.16
N LEU A 220 -2.21 -1.93 2.23
CA LEU A 220 -3.36 -1.84 3.13
C LEU A 220 -4.63 -1.93 2.27
N ALA A 221 -5.06 -3.14 1.94
CA ALA A 221 -6.22 -3.38 1.08
C ALA A 221 -7.50 -3.55 1.91
N LEU A 222 -8.59 -2.92 1.46
CA LEU A 222 -9.90 -3.09 2.10
C LEU A 222 -10.45 -4.50 1.89
N THR A 223 -10.33 -5.04 0.67
CA THR A 223 -10.83 -6.37 0.33
C THR A 223 -9.70 -7.38 0.27
N SER A 224 -9.12 -7.66 -0.90
CA SER A 224 -8.17 -8.76 -1.07
C SER A 224 -6.83 -8.29 -1.61
N VAL A 225 -5.79 -9.10 -1.42
CA VAL A 225 -4.50 -8.93 -2.10
C VAL A 225 -4.18 -10.21 -2.88
N SER A 226 -3.92 -10.07 -4.17
CA SER A 226 -3.43 -11.16 -5.00
C SER A 226 -2.02 -10.85 -5.45
N VAL A 227 -1.08 -11.72 -5.12
CA VAL A 227 0.31 -11.65 -5.55
C VAL A 227 0.51 -12.73 -6.60
N GLY A 228 0.85 -12.31 -7.81
CA GLY A 228 0.99 -13.18 -8.97
C GLY A 228 2.38 -13.79 -9.04
N THR A 229 2.45 -14.96 -9.67
CA THR A 229 3.60 -15.87 -9.71
C THR A 229 4.97 -15.18 -9.71
N GLY A 230 5.81 -15.53 -8.73
CA GLY A 230 7.21 -15.15 -8.68
C GLY A 230 7.46 -13.67 -8.38
N ALA A 231 6.49 -12.95 -7.80
CA ALA A 231 6.71 -11.58 -7.40
C ALA A 231 7.60 -11.52 -6.14
N THR A 232 8.40 -10.47 -6.05
CA THR A 232 9.17 -10.15 -4.86
C THR A 232 8.57 -8.91 -4.20
N VAL A 233 8.22 -9.03 -2.92
CA VAL A 233 7.63 -7.96 -2.11
C VAL A 233 8.60 -7.61 -0.99
N ASP A 234 9.27 -6.47 -1.09
CA ASP A 234 9.90 -5.84 0.07
C ASP A 234 8.82 -5.04 0.80
N GLY A 235 8.12 -5.71 1.72
CA GLY A 235 6.94 -5.13 2.31
C GLY A 235 6.00 -6.14 2.93
N ARG A 236 4.71 -5.81 2.85
CA ARG A 236 3.63 -6.57 3.48
C ARG A 236 2.39 -6.58 2.60
N ALA A 237 1.66 -7.68 2.62
CA ALA A 237 0.33 -7.80 2.02
C ALA A 237 -0.71 -7.93 3.14
N LEU A 238 -1.40 -6.83 3.45
CA LEU A 238 -2.37 -6.76 4.54
C LEU A 238 -3.78 -6.51 3.97
N ALA A 239 -4.66 -7.49 4.12
CA ALA A 239 -6.05 -7.47 3.62
C ALA A 239 -7.03 -7.46 4.80
N ARG A 240 -7.89 -6.43 4.87
CA ARG A 240 -8.85 -6.26 5.97
C ARG A 240 -9.99 -7.28 5.92
N ASN A 241 -10.73 -7.30 4.82
CA ASN A 241 -12.01 -8.01 4.74
C ASN A 241 -11.99 -9.22 3.79
N GLY A 242 -10.88 -9.44 3.09
CA GLY A 242 -10.74 -10.46 2.06
C GLY A 242 -9.55 -11.37 2.29
N ALA A 243 -9.23 -12.14 1.27
CA ALA A 243 -8.18 -13.14 1.31
C ALA A 243 -6.86 -12.58 0.75
N VAL A 244 -5.76 -13.26 1.08
CA VAL A 244 -4.49 -13.08 0.39
C VAL A 244 -4.17 -14.35 -0.42
N THR A 245 -3.88 -14.18 -1.71
CA THR A 245 -3.49 -15.29 -2.60
C THR A 245 -2.06 -15.10 -3.08
N LEU A 246 -1.24 -16.13 -2.96
CA LEU A 246 0.20 -16.14 -3.24
C LEU A 246 0.56 -17.26 -4.22
N ASP A 247 1.64 -17.07 -4.98
CA ASP A 247 2.13 -18.02 -5.97
C ASP A 247 3.65 -17.85 -6.19
N ASP A 248 4.47 -18.80 -5.73
CA ASP A 248 5.95 -18.77 -5.89
C ASP A 248 6.64 -17.45 -5.43
N ASP A 249 6.06 -16.75 -4.46
CA ASP A 249 6.45 -15.38 -4.11
C ASP A 249 7.58 -15.30 -3.07
N ALA A 250 8.25 -14.16 -3.01
CA ALA A 250 9.25 -13.88 -1.97
C ALA A 250 8.93 -12.58 -1.23
N PHE A 251 8.63 -12.68 0.06
CA PHE A 251 8.48 -11.52 0.95
C PHE A 251 9.75 -11.28 1.75
N ILE A 252 10.31 -10.08 1.63
CA ILE A 252 11.53 -9.66 2.32
C ILE A 252 11.14 -8.83 3.56
N ALA A 253 11.84 -9.02 4.67
CA ALA A 253 11.62 -8.24 5.88
C ALA A 253 12.00 -6.77 5.65
N SER A 254 11.01 -5.87 5.62
CA SER A 254 11.26 -4.44 5.52
C SER A 254 11.74 -3.87 6.85
N THR A 255 13.05 -3.94 7.11
CA THR A 255 13.68 -3.23 8.23
C THR A 255 14.06 -1.82 7.79
N CYS A 256 13.44 -0.80 8.40
CA CYS A 256 13.96 0.55 8.24
C CYS A 256 15.33 0.66 8.90
N GLY A 257 16.30 1.27 8.22
CA GLY A 257 17.50 1.73 8.88
C GLY A 257 17.11 2.87 9.82
N THR A 258 17.31 2.71 11.13
CA THR A 258 17.22 3.84 12.05
C THR A 258 18.37 4.77 11.74
N THR A 259 18.11 5.86 11.03
CA THR A 259 19.06 6.95 10.99
C THR A 259 19.07 7.62 12.35
N THR A 260 20.05 7.24 13.17
CA THR A 260 20.61 8.18 14.14
C THR A 260 21.17 9.35 13.34
N SER A 261 20.34 10.34 13.04
CA SER A 261 20.80 11.64 12.58
C SER A 261 21.80 12.13 13.64
N PRO A 262 23.04 12.49 13.29
CA PRO A 262 23.93 13.08 14.27
C PRO A 262 23.29 14.39 14.69
N VAL A 263 22.73 14.42 15.91
CA VAL A 263 22.42 15.66 16.60
C VAL A 263 23.71 16.47 16.57
N GLY A 264 23.72 17.51 15.75
CA GLY A 264 24.79 18.49 15.74
C GLY A 264 25.00 18.96 17.17
N SER A 265 26.26 18.97 17.60
CA SER A 265 26.70 19.37 18.93
C SER A 265 26.23 20.79 19.25
N GLY A 266 25.01 20.92 19.75
CA GLY A 266 24.54 22.09 20.48
C GLY A 266 25.05 21.96 21.90
N THR A 267 26.13 22.65 22.22
CA THR A 267 26.62 22.85 23.59
C THR A 267 25.52 23.47 24.45
N THR A 268 24.76 22.65 25.16
CA THR A 268 24.00 23.06 26.33
C THR A 268 24.97 23.23 27.51
N PRO A 269 24.92 24.34 28.26
CA PRO A 269 25.76 24.50 29.44
C PRO A 269 25.39 23.42 30.46
N VAL A 270 26.41 22.70 30.91
CA VAL A 270 26.33 21.73 32.01
C VAL A 270 25.88 22.49 33.26
N VAL A 271 24.62 22.27 33.66
CA VAL A 271 24.19 22.60 35.03
C VAL A 271 24.64 21.46 35.93
N THR A 272 25.64 21.75 36.75
CA THR A 272 26.11 20.91 37.85
C THR A 272 24.94 20.59 38.78
N PRO A 273 24.55 19.30 38.98
CA PRO A 273 23.52 18.98 39.95
C PRO A 273 24.04 19.22 41.37
N THR A 274 23.32 20.03 42.14
CA THR A 274 23.47 20.17 43.60
C THR A 274 23.23 18.80 44.26
N PRO A 275 24.11 18.30 45.14
CA PRO A 275 23.94 17.00 45.76
C PRO A 275 22.72 17.01 46.71
N ALA A 276 21.79 16.08 46.48
CA ALA A 276 20.67 15.81 47.38
C ALA A 276 21.18 15.10 48.66
N PRO A 277 20.62 15.38 49.84
CA PRO A 277 21.06 14.75 51.08
C PRO A 277 20.68 13.25 51.11
N SER A 278 21.64 12.45 51.58
CA SER A 278 21.55 11.00 51.79
C SER A 278 20.47 10.66 52.82
N ALA A 279 19.51 9.81 52.44
CA ALA A 279 18.53 9.24 53.35
C ALA A 279 19.07 7.95 53.99
N SER A 280 19.01 7.93 55.32
CA SER A 280 19.38 6.84 56.26
C SER A 280 18.66 5.51 55.97
N PRO A 281 19.30 4.34 56.20
CA PRO A 281 18.65 3.05 56.00
C PRO A 281 17.94 2.54 57.27
N ALA A 282 16.83 1.82 57.11
CA ALA A 282 16.32 0.65 57.88
C ALA A 282 14.77 0.58 57.90
N PRO A 283 14.12 -0.58 58.21
CA PRO A 283 14.62 -1.96 58.38
C PRO A 283 13.91 -3.02 57.51
N SER A 284 14.47 -4.24 57.55
CA SER A 284 14.05 -5.51 56.93
C SER A 284 12.62 -5.97 57.29
N PRO A 285 11.90 -6.68 56.40
CA PRO A 285 10.53 -7.15 56.66
C PRO A 285 10.47 -8.36 57.60
N THR A 286 9.47 -8.36 58.49
CA THR A 286 9.04 -9.49 59.33
C THR A 286 8.12 -10.42 58.52
N PRO A 287 8.33 -11.75 58.48
CA PRO A 287 7.45 -12.67 57.77
C PRO A 287 6.19 -13.02 58.59
N PRO A 288 4.98 -13.10 57.99
CA PRO A 288 3.82 -13.68 58.65
C PRO A 288 3.84 -15.21 58.60
N ALA A 289 3.31 -15.80 59.68
CA ALA A 289 3.24 -17.22 59.97
C ALA A 289 2.22 -17.97 59.10
N GLY A 290 2.37 -19.30 59.10
CA GLY A 290 1.76 -20.24 58.17
C GLY A 290 0.24 -20.46 58.26
N SER A 291 -0.25 -21.13 57.22
CA SER A 291 -1.41 -22.03 57.25
C SER A 291 -1.26 -23.01 56.06
N THR A 292 -0.88 -24.26 56.33
CA THR A 292 -1.73 -25.46 56.39
C THR A 292 -1.64 -26.27 55.07
N PRO A 293 -1.06 -27.48 55.09
CA PRO A 293 -0.99 -28.33 53.91
C PRO A 293 -2.38 -28.89 53.53
N ALA A 294 -2.74 -28.81 52.25
CA ALA A 294 -3.89 -29.50 51.69
C ALA A 294 -3.63 -31.03 51.61
N PRO A 295 -4.64 -31.89 51.84
CA PRO A 295 -4.46 -33.33 51.86
C PRO A 295 -4.21 -33.94 50.47
N SER A 296 -3.39 -34.99 50.49
CA SER A 296 -2.94 -35.87 49.39
C SER A 296 -4.09 -36.43 48.54
N PRO A 297 -3.91 -36.58 47.20
CA PRO A 297 -4.87 -37.29 46.37
C PRO A 297 -4.81 -38.81 46.59
N THR A 298 -5.97 -39.42 46.77
CA THR A 298 -6.20 -40.87 46.79
C THR A 298 -6.03 -41.45 45.38
N PRO A 299 -5.29 -42.56 45.18
CA PRO A 299 -5.17 -43.21 43.87
C PRO A 299 -6.44 -44.02 43.55
N PRO A 300 -6.93 -44.04 42.29
CA PRO A 300 -8.01 -44.93 41.91
C PRO A 300 -7.50 -46.37 41.79
N ALA A 301 -8.28 -47.28 42.38
CA ALA A 301 -8.08 -48.73 42.31
C ALA A 301 -8.47 -49.30 40.94
N GLY A 302 -7.65 -50.22 40.44
CA GLY A 302 -8.10 -51.54 40.02
C GLY A 302 -9.00 -51.69 38.78
N SER A 303 -8.35 -52.01 37.65
CA SER A 303 -8.61 -53.20 36.81
C SER A 303 -10.05 -53.62 36.47
N THR A 304 -10.35 -53.58 35.16
CA THR A 304 -11.16 -54.62 34.50
C THR A 304 -10.59 -54.91 33.10
N PRO A 305 -10.10 -56.13 32.82
CA PRO A 305 -9.81 -56.56 31.45
C PRO A 305 -11.11 -56.91 30.72
N SER A 306 -11.28 -56.37 29.51
CA SER A 306 -12.34 -56.80 28.59
C SER A 306 -11.87 -58.06 27.84
N PRO A 307 -12.62 -59.18 27.86
CA PRO A 307 -12.28 -60.34 27.05
C PRO A 307 -12.73 -60.17 25.60
N THR A 308 -11.78 -60.31 24.67
CA THR A 308 -12.04 -60.70 23.28
C THR A 308 -12.38 -62.20 23.23
N PRO A 309 -13.46 -62.57 22.53
CA PRO A 309 -13.42 -63.70 21.60
C PRO A 309 -14.15 -63.32 20.29
N THR A 310 -13.99 -63.92 19.11
CA THR A 310 -13.16 -64.96 18.52
C THR A 310 -13.45 -64.84 17.02
N ALA A 311 -12.42 -64.99 16.19
CA ALA A 311 -12.58 -65.20 14.75
C ALA A 311 -12.98 -66.66 14.47
N ASP A 312 -13.94 -66.86 13.57
CA ASP A 312 -14.22 -68.13 12.89
C ASP A 312 -14.65 -67.74 11.44
N VAL A 313 -13.76 -67.78 10.43
CA VAL A 313 -13.35 -68.89 9.55
C VAL A 313 -14.22 -68.96 8.26
N PRO A 314 -13.62 -69.34 7.10
CA PRO A 314 -13.96 -68.82 5.77
C PRO A 314 -14.67 -69.83 4.86
N GLY A 315 -15.17 -69.38 3.70
CA GLY A 315 -15.55 -70.31 2.62
C GLY A 315 -16.06 -69.67 1.33
N GLY A 316 -15.43 -70.05 0.20
CA GLY A 316 -16.04 -70.11 -1.14
C GLY A 316 -15.58 -69.03 -2.15
N THR A 317 -14.45 -69.17 -2.87
CA THR A 317 -14.26 -69.82 -4.19
C THR A 317 -15.02 -69.21 -5.40
N THR A 318 -14.35 -68.30 -6.14
CA THR A 318 -14.02 -68.27 -7.62
C THR A 318 -15.04 -68.73 -8.71
N PRO A 319 -14.87 -68.37 -10.03
CA PRO A 319 -14.58 -67.08 -10.69
C PRO A 319 -15.38 -66.95 -12.06
N PRO A 320 -14.91 -66.39 -13.21
CA PRO A 320 -15.71 -65.49 -14.06
C PRO A 320 -16.03 -66.00 -15.50
N GLY A 321 -16.84 -65.25 -16.24
CA GLY A 321 -17.00 -65.38 -17.71
C GLY A 321 -18.19 -64.53 -18.18
N SER A 322 -18.28 -63.97 -19.38
CA SER A 322 -17.39 -63.80 -20.53
C SER A 322 -18.12 -62.80 -21.45
N THR A 323 -17.37 -61.96 -22.17
CA THR A 323 -17.82 -60.87 -23.06
C THR A 323 -18.35 -61.36 -24.45
N PRO A 324 -18.82 -60.50 -25.39
CA PRO A 324 -20.12 -60.54 -26.11
C PRO A 324 -20.02 -61.04 -27.58
N PRO A 325 -21.08 -60.91 -28.43
CA PRO A 325 -21.15 -59.75 -29.36
C PRO A 325 -22.57 -59.33 -29.84
N GLY A 326 -22.68 -58.16 -30.51
CA GLY A 326 -23.65 -57.96 -31.61
C GLY A 326 -24.49 -56.66 -31.61
N ASP A 327 -24.20 -55.81 -32.60
CA ASP A 327 -24.89 -54.59 -33.04
C ASP A 327 -26.40 -54.70 -33.34
N VAL A 328 -27.11 -53.55 -33.28
CA VAL A 328 -27.97 -52.93 -34.36
C VAL A 328 -28.87 -51.81 -33.76
N PRO A 329 -28.94 -50.58 -34.36
CA PRO A 329 -29.78 -49.46 -33.90
C PRO A 329 -31.16 -49.44 -34.59
N PRO A 330 -32.17 -48.70 -34.06
CA PRO A 330 -32.75 -47.62 -34.90
C PRO A 330 -33.40 -46.40 -34.20
N ALA A 331 -33.39 -45.29 -34.96
CA ALA A 331 -34.43 -44.28 -35.22
C ALA A 331 -35.08 -43.43 -34.10
N HIS A 332 -34.88 -42.10 -34.23
CA HIS A 332 -35.65 -41.01 -33.62
C HIS A 332 -37.14 -41.01 -34.01
N PRO A 333 -37.99 -40.33 -33.21
CA PRO A 333 -38.74 -39.22 -33.79
C PRO A 333 -38.73 -37.92 -32.97
N ARG A 334 -39.17 -36.89 -33.69
CA ARG A 334 -39.07 -35.44 -33.54
C ARG A 334 -40.01 -34.83 -32.48
N LEU A 335 -39.59 -33.66 -32.00
CA LEU A 335 -40.28 -32.63 -31.19
C LEU A 335 -41.74 -32.33 -31.59
N PRO A 336 -42.48 -31.66 -30.69
CA PRO A 336 -43.12 -30.42 -31.09
C PRO A 336 -42.63 -29.19 -30.31
N ARG A 337 -42.75 -28.07 -31.01
CA ARG A 337 -42.34 -26.71 -30.72
C ARG A 337 -43.61 -25.88 -30.49
N THR A 338 -43.69 -25.15 -29.38
CA THR A 338 -44.54 -23.98 -29.15
C THR A 338 -43.78 -23.14 -28.10
N GLY A 339 -43.50 -21.84 -28.24
CA GLY A 339 -44.09 -20.80 -29.07
C GLY A 339 -44.58 -19.68 -28.16
N GLY A 340 -44.01 -18.46 -28.31
CA GLY A 340 -44.48 -17.19 -27.72
C GLY A 340 -43.99 -16.91 -26.29
N ASP A 341 -43.69 -15.69 -25.87
CA ASP A 341 -43.68 -14.38 -26.52
C ASP A 341 -42.83 -13.44 -25.66
N GLY A 342 -42.20 -12.46 -26.30
CA GLY A 342 -41.58 -11.35 -25.58
C GLY A 342 -42.62 -10.31 -25.17
N ALA A 343 -42.53 -9.79 -23.94
CA ALA A 343 -42.84 -8.39 -23.61
C ALA A 343 -42.51 -8.09 -22.15
N ARG A 344 -41.59 -7.12 -21.97
CA ARG A 344 -41.55 -6.05 -20.96
C ARG A 344 -42.28 -6.26 -19.63
N LEU A 345 -41.54 -6.13 -18.52
CA LEU A 345 -41.80 -5.07 -17.53
C LEU A 345 -40.60 -4.84 -16.59
N VAL A 346 -40.22 -3.57 -16.50
CA VAL A 346 -39.43 -2.95 -15.43
C VAL A 346 -40.33 -2.82 -14.19
N ILE A 347 -39.83 -3.07 -12.98
CA ILE A 347 -40.26 -2.52 -11.65
C ILE A 347 -39.27 -3.07 -10.59
N GLU A 348 -38.28 -2.26 -10.18
CA GLU A 348 -38.14 -1.49 -8.91
C GLU A 348 -37.55 -2.33 -7.75
N LEU A 349 -36.33 -2.07 -7.23
CA LEU A 349 -35.87 -0.93 -6.39
C LEU A 349 -36.72 -0.72 -5.12
N ALA A 350 -36.19 -1.13 -3.95
CA ALA A 350 -36.30 -0.42 -2.65
C ALA A 350 -35.85 -1.33 -1.49
N LEU A 351 -34.67 -1.04 -0.92
CA LEU A 351 -34.39 -1.03 0.53
C LEU A 351 -32.89 -0.77 0.75
N GLY A 352 -32.52 0.51 0.73
CA GLY A 352 -31.12 0.92 0.95
C GLY A 352 -30.96 2.43 1.16
N ALA A 353 -31.94 3.10 1.77
CA ALA A 353 -31.84 4.53 2.11
C ALA A 353 -32.71 4.86 3.33
N ALA A 354 -32.27 4.41 4.51
CA ALA A 354 -32.82 4.88 5.80
C ALA A 354 -31.80 4.75 6.93
N ALA A 355 -30.61 5.36 6.79
CA ALA A 355 -29.69 5.56 7.91
C ALA A 355 -28.73 6.76 7.78
N LEU A 356 -28.95 7.69 6.84
CA LEU A 356 -28.09 8.87 6.66
C LEU A 356 -28.87 10.19 6.47
N ALA A 357 -29.95 10.37 7.24
CA ALA A 357 -30.63 11.66 7.36
C ALA A 357 -30.70 12.20 8.82
N ALA A 358 -30.33 11.40 9.83
CA ALA A 358 -30.30 11.87 11.22
C ALA A 358 -28.95 12.50 11.64
N GLY A 359 -27.84 12.14 10.98
CA GLY A 359 -26.50 12.62 11.36
C GLY A 359 -26.18 14.06 10.92
N VAL A 360 -26.74 14.52 9.80
CA VAL A 360 -26.39 15.83 9.21
C VAL A 360 -27.14 16.99 9.89
N VAL A 361 -28.33 16.73 10.48
CA VAL A 361 -29.11 17.76 11.19
C VAL A 361 -28.51 18.10 12.56
N ALA A 362 -27.87 17.14 13.24
CA ALA A 362 -27.24 17.36 14.54
C ALA A 362 -26.00 18.27 14.47
N VAL A 363 -25.21 18.17 13.39
CA VAL A 363 -23.98 18.97 13.22
C VAL A 363 -24.29 20.44 12.87
N ILE A 364 -25.40 20.71 12.17
CA ILE A 364 -25.81 22.07 11.82
C ILE A 364 -26.46 22.79 13.03
N ALA A 365 -27.17 22.08 13.90
CA ALA A 365 -27.75 22.64 15.13
C ALA A 365 -26.69 23.02 16.20
N VAL A 366 -25.58 22.27 16.28
CA VAL A 366 -24.49 22.58 17.24
C VAL A 366 -23.65 23.78 16.78
N ARG A 367 -23.46 23.98 15.46
CA ARG A 367 -22.71 25.13 14.93
C ARG A 367 -23.46 26.47 15.03
N THR A 368 -24.79 26.47 15.04
CA THR A 368 -25.58 27.71 15.18
C THR A 368 -25.71 28.18 16.63
N ARG A 369 -25.62 27.28 17.62
CA ARG A 369 -25.64 27.66 19.06
C ARG A 369 -24.34 28.27 19.58
N ARG A 370 -23.19 28.02 18.94
CA ARG A 370 -21.89 28.62 19.32
C ARG A 370 -21.64 30.03 18.75
N ARG A 371 -22.48 30.53 17.85
CA ARG A 371 -22.36 31.90 17.30
C ARG A 371 -23.28 32.94 17.94
N ARG A 372 -24.06 32.56 18.96
CA ARG A 372 -24.98 33.47 19.69
C ARG A 372 -24.74 33.50 21.21
N ARG A 373 -23.52 33.23 21.65
CA ARG A 373 -23.04 33.54 23.00
C ARG A 373 -21.75 34.32 22.90
#